data_AF-A0A3D5VA97-F1
#
_entry.id   AF-A0A3D5VA97-F1
#
_cell.length_a   1.000
_cell.length_b   1.000
_cell.length_c   1.000
_cell.angle_alpha   90.00
_cell.angle_beta   90.00
_cell.angle_gamma   90.00
#
_symmetry.space_group_name_H-M   'P 1'
#
loop_
_entity.id
_entity.type
_entity.pdbx_description
1 polymer ?
#
loop_
_entity_poly.entity_id
_entity_poly.type
_entity_poly.pdbx_seq_one_letter_code
_entity_poly.pdbx_strand_id
1 'polypeptide(L)'
;HKVRINYYPPRGDNKEGWDNIDIFGWLGYPMQIKIDFLCKDSILAAPIVLDLVLFMDLAQRVGFHGIQEWLSFYFKSPMHLPKLYPEHDLFVQLAKLKNTLRYIMGEDMITHLGLDYYDGQMRPED
;
A
#
# COMPACT_ATOMS: atom_id res chain seq x y z
N HIS A 1 -3.56 -2.13 21.05
CA HIS A 1 -3.56 -2.97 19.84
C HIS A 1 -3.12 -4.38 20.21
N LYS A 2 -3.92 -5.40 19.91
CA LYS A 2 -3.64 -6.80 20.27
C LYS A 2 -3.91 -7.69 19.06
N VAL A 3 -2.93 -8.52 18.71
CA VAL A 3 -3.02 -9.46 17.57
C VAL A 3 -2.89 -10.88 18.11
N ARG A 4 -3.71 -11.81 17.62
CA ARG A 4 -3.63 -13.23 17.94
C ARG A 4 -3.71 -14.05 16.66
N ILE A 5 -2.93 -15.11 16.58
CA ILE A 5 -3.01 -16.11 15.52
C ILE A 5 -3.21 -17.45 16.22
N ASN A 6 -4.31 -18.12 15.91
CA ASN A 6 -4.62 -19.44 16.44
C ASN A 6 -4.60 -20.45 15.29
N TYR A 7 -4.00 -21.62 15.54
CA TYR A 7 -4.02 -22.70 14.57
C TYR A 7 -5.27 -23.56 14.76
N TYR A 8 -6.03 -23.74 13.68
CA TYR A 8 -7.23 -24.59 13.66
C TYR A 8 -7.16 -25.54 12.46
N PRO A 9 -6.69 -26.78 12.65
CA PRO A 9 -6.36 -27.71 11.57
C PRO A 9 -7.45 -27.91 10.50
N PRO A 10 -8.76 -27.99 10.85
CA PRO A 10 -9.80 -28.25 9.85
C PRO A 10 -9.96 -27.19 8.76
N ARG A 11 -9.50 -25.95 8.99
CA ARG A 11 -9.65 -24.86 8.01
C ARG A 11 -8.61 -24.91 6.88
N GLY A 12 -7.48 -25.58 7.07
CA GLY A 12 -6.40 -25.64 6.08
C GLY A 12 -5.95 -24.23 5.65
N ASP A 13 -5.98 -23.97 4.34
CA ASP A 13 -5.64 -22.67 3.72
C ASP A 13 -6.72 -21.58 3.91
N ASN A 14 -7.94 -21.97 4.31
CA ASN A 14 -8.98 -20.98 4.59
C ASN A 14 -8.63 -20.22 5.86
N LYS A 15 -8.34 -18.92 5.72
CA LYS A 15 -8.06 -18.04 6.83
C LYS A 15 -9.32 -17.29 7.23
N GLU A 16 -9.39 -16.97 8.51
CA GLU A 16 -10.43 -16.14 9.09
C GLU A 16 -9.77 -15.06 9.94
N GLY A 17 -10.07 -13.81 9.64
CA GLY A 17 -9.62 -12.64 10.37
C GLY A 17 -10.80 -11.99 11.06
N TRP A 18 -10.72 -11.84 12.39
CA TRP A 18 -11.70 -11.13 13.19
C TRP A 18 -11.06 -9.87 13.74
N ASP A 19 -11.55 -8.71 13.31
CA ASP A 19 -11.12 -7.41 13.82
C ASP A 19 -12.26 -6.72 14.55
N ASN A 20 -11.96 -6.22 15.77
CA ASN A 20 -12.83 -5.32 16.51
C ASN A 20 -12.09 -4.00 16.72
N ILE A 21 -12.62 -2.94 16.11
CA ILE A 21 -12.06 -1.60 16.14
C ILE A 21 -12.99 -0.73 16.97
N ASP A 22 -12.54 -0.38 18.18
CA ASP A 22 -13.25 0.55 19.04
C ASP A 22 -12.93 1.99 18.61
N ILE A 23 -13.98 2.79 18.35
CA ILE A 23 -13.86 4.19 17.93
C ILE A 23 -14.73 5.07 18.84
N PHE A 24 -14.49 6.38 18.83
CA PHE A 24 -15.33 7.36 19.50
C PHE A 24 -15.80 8.40 18.50
N GLY A 25 -17.06 8.80 18.64
CA GLY A 25 -17.69 9.81 17.80
C GLY A 25 -17.71 11.18 18.45
N TRP A 26 -18.59 12.03 17.93
CA TRP A 26 -18.92 13.31 18.53
C TRP A 26 -19.26 13.16 20.02
N LEU A 27 -18.87 14.13 20.86
CA LEU A 27 -19.07 14.11 22.31
C LEU A 27 -18.48 12.87 23.03
N GLY A 28 -17.57 12.14 22.40
CA GLY A 28 -16.95 10.96 22.99
C GLY A 28 -17.85 9.73 23.07
N TYR A 29 -18.96 9.70 22.32
CA TYR A 29 -19.82 8.51 22.28
C TYR A 29 -19.05 7.31 21.73
N PRO A 30 -18.94 6.20 22.48
CA PRO A 30 -18.21 5.02 22.04
C PRO A 30 -18.99 4.27 20.95
N MET A 31 -18.29 3.77 19.95
CA MET A 31 -18.82 2.96 18.85
C MET A 31 -17.83 1.85 18.51
N GLN A 32 -18.25 0.89 17.69
CA GLN A 32 -17.39 -0.23 17.27
C GLN A 32 -17.58 -0.54 15.79
N ILE A 33 -16.49 -0.90 15.12
CA ILE A 33 -16.50 -1.53 13.81
C ILE A 33 -16.01 -2.98 14.00
N LYS A 34 -16.80 -3.95 13.55
CA LYS A 34 -16.42 -5.36 13.55
C LYS A 34 -16.29 -5.84 12.12
N ILE A 35 -15.19 -6.50 11.82
CA ILE A 35 -14.89 -7.04 10.49
C ILE A 35 -14.62 -8.53 10.67
N ASP A 36 -15.31 -9.35 9.87
CA ASP A 36 -15.01 -10.76 9.70
C ASP A 36 -14.57 -10.99 8.25
N PHE A 37 -13.34 -11.45 8.09
CA PHE A 37 -12.69 -11.64 6.81
C PHE A 37 -12.36 -13.11 6.60
N LEU A 38 -13.19 -13.77 5.78
CA LEU A 38 -12.96 -15.12 5.31
C LEU A 38 -12.19 -15.08 3.99
N CYS A 39 -11.00 -15.65 3.96
CA CYS A 39 -10.17 -15.65 2.76
C CYS A 39 -9.37 -16.95 2.63
N LYS A 40 -8.61 -17.03 1.53
CA LYS A 40 -7.62 -18.08 1.29
C LYS A 40 -6.26 -17.42 1.23
N ASP A 41 -5.38 -17.73 2.16
CA ASP A 41 -4.09 -17.03 2.27
C ASP A 41 -3.25 -17.23 0.99
N SER A 42 -3.26 -18.44 0.42
CA SER A 42 -2.49 -18.75 -0.78
C SER A 42 -2.94 -17.96 -2.02
N ILE A 43 -4.26 -17.78 -2.23
CA ILE A 43 -4.75 -17.05 -3.42
C ILE A 43 -4.54 -15.55 -3.31
N LEU A 44 -4.44 -15.01 -2.09
CA LEU A 44 -4.06 -13.61 -1.86
C LEU A 44 -2.56 -13.41 -2.02
N ALA A 45 -1.74 -14.38 -1.57
CA ALA A 45 -0.28 -14.27 -1.62
C ALA A 45 0.30 -14.46 -3.04
N ALA A 46 -0.25 -15.39 -3.83
CA ALA A 46 0.26 -15.69 -5.17
C ALA A 46 0.39 -14.46 -6.11
N PRO A 47 -0.65 -13.61 -6.29
CA PRO A 47 -0.53 -12.42 -7.14
C PRO A 47 0.44 -11.38 -6.57
N ILE A 48 0.52 -11.24 -5.25
CA ILE A 48 1.49 -10.34 -4.59
C ILE A 48 2.93 -10.76 -4.96
N VAL A 49 3.22 -12.06 -4.88
CA VAL A 49 4.55 -12.58 -5.23
C VAL A 49 4.84 -12.40 -6.72
N LEU A 50 3.86 -12.61 -7.59
CA LEU A 50 4.01 -12.37 -9.02
C LEU A 50 4.34 -10.91 -9.33
N ASP A 51 3.59 -9.97 -8.77
CA ASP A 51 3.83 -8.54 -8.93
C ASP A 51 5.24 -8.15 -8.46
N LEU A 52 5.66 -8.65 -7.30
CA LEU A 52 7.01 -8.40 -6.78
C LEU A 52 8.10 -8.87 -7.73
N VAL A 53 7.97 -10.07 -8.32
CA VAL A 53 8.95 -10.58 -9.29
C VAL A 53 9.01 -9.70 -10.53
N LEU A 54 7.84 -9.31 -11.06
CA LEU A 54 7.76 -8.44 -12.24
C LEU A 54 8.38 -7.06 -11.97
N PHE A 55 8.09 -6.46 -10.83
CA PHE A 55 8.63 -5.15 -10.49
C PHE A 55 10.12 -5.18 -10.12
N MET A 56 10.62 -6.27 -9.54
CA MET A 56 12.04 -6.45 -9.29
C MET A 56 12.82 -6.60 -10.61
N ASP A 57 12.29 -7.35 -11.59
CA ASP A 57 12.89 -7.42 -12.93
C ASP A 57 12.89 -6.03 -13.61
N LEU A 58 11.78 -5.28 -13.51
CA LEU A 58 11.74 -3.90 -14.00
C LEU A 58 12.80 -3.02 -13.32
N ALA A 59 12.89 -3.06 -11.98
CA ALA A 59 13.87 -2.31 -11.20
C ALA A 59 15.30 -2.57 -11.69
N GLN A 60 15.63 -3.84 -11.93
CA GLN A 60 16.92 -4.24 -12.46
C GLN A 60 17.19 -3.66 -13.85
N ARG A 61 16.20 -3.70 -14.76
CA ARG A 61 16.34 -3.17 -16.14
C ARG A 61 16.54 -1.66 -16.18
N VAL A 62 15.96 -0.93 -15.23
CA VAL A 62 16.12 0.53 -15.12
C VAL A 62 17.33 0.95 -14.26
N GLY A 63 18.14 -0.02 -13.81
CA GLY A 63 19.36 0.23 -13.03
C GLY A 63 19.15 0.57 -11.55
N PHE A 64 17.94 0.35 -11.03
CA PHE A 64 17.67 0.56 -9.60
C PHE A 64 18.34 -0.54 -8.77
N HIS A 65 18.91 -0.14 -7.64
CA HIS A 65 19.64 -1.03 -6.74
C HIS A 65 19.41 -0.65 -5.27
N GLY A 66 19.72 -1.55 -4.35
CA GLY A 66 19.50 -1.35 -2.93
C GLY A 66 18.02 -1.43 -2.53
N ILE A 67 17.65 -0.72 -1.46
CA ILE A 67 16.31 -0.76 -0.87
C ILE A 67 15.29 -0.18 -1.87
N GLN A 68 14.36 -1.02 -2.33
CA GLN A 68 13.26 -0.63 -3.23
C GLN A 68 12.05 -0.16 -2.43
N GLU A 69 12.14 1.03 -1.82
CA GLU A 69 11.08 1.55 -0.93
C GLU A 69 9.73 1.76 -1.64
N TRP A 70 9.71 1.93 -2.96
CA TRP A 70 8.48 2.04 -3.75
C TRP A 70 7.66 0.74 -3.82
N LEU A 71 8.26 -0.40 -3.45
CA LEU A 71 7.56 -1.69 -3.34
C LEU A 71 6.91 -1.92 -1.97
N SER A 72 6.97 -0.94 -1.05
CA SER A 72 6.44 -1.04 0.31
C SER A 72 4.98 -1.48 0.38
N PHE A 73 4.18 -1.16 -0.64
CA PHE A 73 2.77 -1.54 -0.77
C PHE A 73 2.51 -3.05 -0.57
N TYR A 74 3.48 -3.89 -0.95
CA TYR A 74 3.33 -5.35 -0.91
C TYR A 74 3.83 -5.98 0.41
N PHE A 75 4.38 -5.19 1.33
CA PHE A 75 5.01 -5.70 2.55
C PHE A 75 4.35 -5.17 3.81
N LYS A 76 4.11 -6.07 4.77
CA LYS A 76 3.61 -5.70 6.10
C LYS A 76 4.61 -4.82 6.88
N SER A 77 5.90 -5.09 6.70
CA SER A 77 7.01 -4.38 7.36
C SER A 77 8.04 -4.01 6.29
N PRO A 78 7.84 -2.90 5.56
CA PRO A 78 8.74 -2.51 4.48
C PRO A 78 10.12 -2.14 5.02
N MET A 79 11.17 -2.49 4.28
CA MET A 79 12.52 -2.02 4.59
C MET A 79 12.63 -0.54 4.24
N HIS A 80 13.29 0.23 5.10
CA HIS A 80 13.50 1.66 4.94
C HIS A 80 14.90 2.04 5.39
N LEU A 81 15.35 3.24 5.00
CA LEU A 81 16.62 3.75 5.51
C LEU A 81 16.51 4.03 7.02
N PRO A 82 17.61 3.88 7.80
CA PRO A 82 17.57 4.03 9.27
C PRO A 82 17.03 5.37 9.79
N LYS A 83 17.12 6.43 8.98
CA LYS A 83 16.67 7.79 9.32
C LYS A 83 15.24 8.09 8.83
N LEU A 84 14.62 7.19 8.08
CA LEU A 84 13.28 7.37 7.54
C LEU A 84 12.25 6.67 8.42
N TYR A 85 11.06 7.26 8.49
CA TYR A 85 9.90 6.61 9.09
C TYR A 85 9.33 5.58 8.10
N PRO A 86 9.04 4.34 8.53
CA PRO A 86 8.36 3.36 7.67
C PRO A 86 6.93 3.81 7.40
N GLU A 87 6.63 4.12 6.15
CA GLU A 87 5.27 4.40 5.73
C GLU A 87 4.43 3.11 5.79
N HIS A 88 3.26 3.17 6.42
CA HIS A 88 2.32 2.05 6.56
C HIS A 88 0.91 2.39 6.04
N ASP A 89 0.67 3.62 5.61
CA ASP A 89 -0.54 4.00 4.90
C ASP A 89 -0.53 3.40 3.49
N LEU A 90 -1.47 2.49 3.24
CA LEU A 90 -1.59 1.75 1.99
C LEU A 90 -1.80 2.67 0.77
N PHE A 91 -2.50 3.80 0.94
CA PHE A 91 -2.75 4.73 -0.16
C PHE A 91 -1.53 5.57 -0.48
N VAL A 92 -0.77 5.99 0.53
CA VAL A 92 0.51 6.68 0.33
C VAL A 92 1.52 5.75 -0.34
N GLN A 93 1.60 4.50 0.09
CA GLN A 93 2.45 3.49 -0.54
C GLN A 93 2.04 3.23 -2.00
N LEU A 94 0.73 3.16 -2.30
CA LEU A 94 0.22 3.02 -3.66
C LEU A 94 0.55 4.23 -4.54
N ALA A 95 0.43 5.45 -4.00
CA ALA A 95 0.81 6.67 -4.69
C ALA A 95 2.32 6.68 -4.99
N LYS A 96 3.15 6.24 -4.02
CA LYS A 96 4.59 6.08 -4.20
C LYS A 96 4.92 5.11 -5.34
N LEU A 97 4.31 3.91 -5.34
CA LEU A 97 4.42 2.92 -6.41
C LEU A 97 4.09 3.53 -7.79
N LYS A 98 2.93 4.19 -7.92
CA LYS A 98 2.49 4.80 -9.18
C LYS A 98 3.42 5.92 -9.65
N ASN A 99 3.84 6.80 -8.75
CA ASN A 99 4.73 7.90 -9.10
C ASN A 99 6.13 7.42 -9.49
N THR A 100 6.64 6.34 -8.89
CA THR A 100 7.89 5.72 -9.34
C THR A 100 7.77 5.17 -10.76
N LEU A 101 6.66 4.49 -11.10
CA LEU A 101 6.44 3.99 -12.46
C LEU A 101 6.32 5.14 -13.48
N ARG A 102 5.63 6.23 -13.12
CA ARG A 102 5.53 7.43 -13.98
C ARG A 102 6.89 8.10 -14.17
N TYR A 103 7.67 8.23 -13.10
CA TYR A 103 9.04 8.74 -13.18
C TYR A 103 9.92 7.90 -14.13
N ILE A 104 9.85 6.56 -14.05
CA ILE A 104 10.56 5.66 -14.97
C ILE A 104 10.16 5.92 -16.43
N MET A 105 8.90 6.25 -16.67
CA MET A 105 8.38 6.56 -18.00
C MET A 105 8.63 8.01 -18.47
N GLY A 106 9.21 8.87 -17.64
CA GLY A 106 9.37 10.30 -17.94
C GLY A 106 8.06 11.10 -17.90
N GLU A 107 7.04 10.56 -17.23
CA GLU A 107 5.72 11.18 -17.06
C GLU A 107 5.68 12.05 -15.78
N ASP A 108 4.82 13.08 -15.79
CA ASP A 108 4.61 13.95 -14.63
C ASP A 108 4.08 13.16 -13.43
N MET A 109 4.46 13.54 -12.22
CA MET A 109 3.97 12.88 -11.00
C MET A 109 2.48 13.16 -10.77
N ILE A 110 1.75 12.17 -10.23
CA ILE A 110 0.38 12.35 -9.78
C ILE A 110 0.41 13.27 -8.56
N THR A 111 -0.31 14.38 -8.68
CA THR A 111 -0.61 15.28 -7.57
C THR A 111 -2.10 15.24 -7.26
N HIS A 112 -2.48 15.54 -6.03
CA HIS A 112 -3.88 15.63 -5.61
C HIS A 112 -4.37 17.08 -5.55
N LEU A 113 -3.75 17.99 -6.32
CA LEU A 113 -4.07 19.41 -6.30
C LEU A 113 -5.42 19.71 -6.97
N GLY A 114 -5.90 18.85 -7.86
CA GLY A 114 -7.19 19.03 -8.55
C GLY A 114 -7.24 20.28 -9.43
N LEU A 115 -6.08 20.78 -9.84
CA LEU A 115 -5.95 22.02 -10.62
C LEU A 115 -6.13 21.81 -12.13
N ASP A 116 -6.47 20.60 -12.56
CA ASP A 116 -6.69 20.26 -13.98
C ASP A 116 -7.74 21.17 -14.65
N TYR A 117 -8.66 21.72 -13.88
CA TYR A 117 -9.67 22.69 -14.35
C TYR A 117 -9.14 24.12 -14.55
N TYR A 118 -7.96 24.44 -14.01
CA TYR A 118 -7.39 25.80 -13.98
C TYR A 118 -6.09 25.92 -14.79
N ASP A 119 -5.56 24.80 -15.27
CA ASP A 119 -4.23 24.71 -15.90
C ASP A 119 -4.12 25.47 -17.24
N GLY A 120 -5.26 25.73 -17.89
CA GLY A 120 -5.36 26.57 -19.11
C GLY A 120 -5.49 28.08 -18.86
N GLN A 121 -5.58 28.54 -17.61
CA GLN A 121 -5.70 29.97 -17.26
C GLN A 121 -4.42 30.56 -16.66
N MET A 122 -3.45 29.73 -16.28
CA MET A 122 -2.28 30.15 -15.50
C MET A 122 -0.91 29.94 -16.17
N ARG A 123 -0.84 29.34 -17.36
CA ARG A 123 0.41 29.28 -18.13
C ARG A 123 0.49 30.48 -19.08
N PRO A 124 1.40 31.46 -18.87
CA PRO A 124 1.74 32.40 -19.92
C PRO A 124 2.27 31.62 -21.11
N GLU A 125 1.83 31.98 -22.31
CA GLU A 125 2.39 31.46 -23.55
C GLU A 125 3.82 31.99 -23.68
N ASP A 126 4.82 31.11 -23.52
CA ASP A 126 6.21 31.31 -23.95
C ASP A 126 6.51 30.44 -25.17
#